data_AF-A0A5J4DSZ3-F1
#
_entry.id   AF-A0A5J4DSZ3-F1
#
_cell.length_a   1.000
_cell.length_b   1.000
_cell.length_c   1.000
_cell.angle_alpha   90.00
_cell.angle_beta   90.00
_cell.angle_gamma   90.00
#
_symmetry.space_group_name_H-M   'P 1'
#
loop_
_entity.id
_entity.type
_entity.pdbx_description
1 polymer ?
#
loop_
_entity_poly.entity_id
_entity_poly.type
_entity_poly.pdbx_seq_one_letter_code
_entity_poly.pdbx_strand_id
1 'polypeptide(L)'
;MVLASVWFWLAVLIGRRYRQLAKTNISSVPPTVFRPIPDVHAPAGSPLAFELDHDHFRDSDPGDVLTLSACAEDSDELPVWLSFEAVTRTFAGIVPADVEEVTMLTVTATDFDGLCISTRLIIRHR
;
A
#
# COMPACT_ATOMS: atom_id res chain seq x y z
N MET A 1 22.58 50.40 17.88
CA MET A 1 22.01 49.82 16.63
C MET A 1 22.61 48.45 16.28
N VAL A 2 23.88 48.15 16.61
CA VAL A 2 24.53 46.87 16.23
C VAL A 2 24.00 45.64 16.98
N LEU A 3 23.67 45.75 18.28
CA LEU A 3 23.16 44.61 19.07
C LEU A 3 21.81 44.07 18.56
N ALA A 4 20.88 44.95 18.19
CA ALA A 4 19.55 44.54 17.71
C ALA A 4 19.64 43.74 16.41
N SER A 5 20.57 44.11 15.52
CA SER A 5 20.84 43.39 14.28
C SER A 5 21.42 42.00 14.54
N VAL A 6 22.33 41.86 15.53
CA VAL A 6 22.91 40.55 15.91
C VAL A 6 21.82 39.61 16.45
N TRP A 7 20.94 40.09 17.32
CA TRP A 7 19.83 39.30 17.86
C TRP A 7 18.81 38.91 16.79
N PHE A 8 18.49 39.83 15.87
CA PHE A 8 17.60 39.55 14.76
C PHE A 8 18.17 38.48 13.82
N TRP A 9 19.45 38.59 13.46
CA TRP A 9 20.13 37.59 12.64
C TRP A 9 20.24 36.24 13.34
N LEU A 10 20.47 36.21 14.66
CA LEU A 10 20.50 35.00 15.46
C LEU A 10 19.12 34.31 15.49
N ALA A 11 18.05 35.06 15.73
CA ALA A 11 16.68 34.53 15.72
C ALA A 11 16.27 34.00 14.34
N VAL A 12 16.64 34.71 13.26
CA VAL A 12 16.42 34.26 11.88
C VAL A 12 17.23 33.00 11.58
N LEU A 13 18.49 32.90 12.02
CA LEU A 13 19.34 31.73 11.81
C LEU A 13 18.82 30.50 12.56
N ILE A 14 18.43 30.69 13.82
CA ILE A 14 17.80 29.66 14.65
C ILE A 14 16.49 29.20 14.00
N GLY A 15 15.61 30.12 13.60
CA GLY A 15 14.34 29.79 12.94
C GLY A 15 14.49 29.17 11.54
N ARG A 16 15.57 29.48 10.80
CA ARG A 16 15.91 28.82 9.52
C ARG A 16 16.43 27.41 9.75
N ARG A 17 17.28 27.22 10.77
CA ARG A 17 17.81 25.91 11.17
C ARG A 17 16.71 24.98 11.72
N TYR A 18 15.79 25.48 12.55
CA TYR A 18 14.62 24.71 12.99
C TYR A 18 13.69 24.34 11.84
N ARG A 19 13.45 25.25 10.89
CA ARG A 19 12.65 24.94 9.68
C ARG A 19 13.32 23.92 8.78
N GLN A 20 14.65 23.95 8.67
CA GLN A 20 15.41 22.90 7.98
C GLN A 20 15.32 21.57 8.73
N LEU A 21 15.54 21.53 10.05
CA LEU A 21 15.40 20.30 10.85
C LEU A 21 13.99 19.71 10.79
N ALA A 22 12.94 20.54 10.80
CA ALA A 22 11.55 20.09 10.64
C ALA A 22 11.29 19.52 9.23
N LYS A 23 11.93 20.06 8.19
CA LYS A 23 11.81 19.59 6.81
C LYS A 23 12.72 18.40 6.49
N THR A 24 13.79 18.20 7.25
CA THR A 24 14.82 17.16 7.01
C THR A 24 14.69 15.97 7.96
N ASN A 25 13.77 15.98 8.92
CA ASN A 25 13.66 14.92 9.95
C ASN A 25 12.39 14.06 9.89
N ILE A 26 11.60 14.12 8.82
CA ILE A 26 10.56 13.12 8.51
C ILE A 26 10.47 13.04 6.98
N SER A 27 11.31 12.23 6.36
CA SER A 27 11.09 11.82 4.97
C SER A 27 10.42 10.46 5.05
N SER A 28 9.21 10.33 4.53
CA SER A 28 8.55 9.02 4.43
C SER A 28 9.40 8.06 3.60
N VAL A 29 9.36 6.79 3.99
CA VAL A 29 9.97 5.64 3.35
C VAL A 29 8.85 4.83 2.71
N PRO A 30 9.01 4.35 1.45
CA PRO A 30 7.96 3.55 0.83
C PRO A 30 7.71 2.26 1.63
N PRO A 31 6.46 1.75 1.60
CA PRO A 31 6.15 0.46 2.21
C PRO A 31 6.96 -0.65 1.55
N THR A 32 7.12 -1.76 2.29
CA THR A 32 7.87 -2.94 1.84
C THR A 32 7.01 -4.19 1.90
N VAL A 33 7.31 -5.16 1.03
CA VAL A 33 6.74 -6.51 1.12
C VAL A 33 7.45 -7.24 2.26
N PHE A 34 6.73 -7.54 3.34
CA PHE A 34 7.28 -8.31 4.47
C PHE A 34 7.22 -9.81 4.22
N ARG A 35 6.10 -10.29 3.64
CA ARG A 35 5.89 -11.68 3.24
C ARG A 35 5.15 -11.76 1.92
N PRO A 36 5.56 -12.66 1.02
CA PRO A 36 4.79 -12.91 -0.19
C PRO A 36 3.38 -13.43 0.17
N ILE A 37 2.41 -13.11 -0.67
CA ILE A 37 1.04 -13.61 -0.52
C ILE A 37 1.02 -15.06 -1.04
N PRO A 38 0.53 -16.04 -0.27
CA PRO A 38 0.41 -17.41 -0.76
C PRO A 38 -0.66 -17.52 -1.84
N ASP A 39 -0.50 -18.53 -2.71
CA ASP A 39 -1.51 -18.85 -3.72
C ASP A 39 -2.86 -19.20 -3.04
N VAL A 40 -3.95 -18.67 -3.58
CA VAL A 40 -5.31 -18.94 -3.13
C VAL A 40 -5.92 -19.99 -4.04
N HIS A 41 -6.57 -21.01 -3.48
CA HIS A 41 -7.30 -22.01 -4.26
C HIS A 41 -8.80 -21.73 -4.22
N ALA A 42 -9.42 -21.56 -5.39
CA ALA A 42 -10.83 -21.25 -5.54
C ALA A 42 -11.40 -21.94 -6.79
N PRO A 43 -11.98 -23.15 -6.66
CA PRO A 43 -12.48 -23.92 -7.79
C PRO A 43 -13.46 -23.14 -8.66
N ALA A 44 -13.45 -23.41 -9.97
CA ALA A 44 -14.45 -22.88 -10.89
C ALA A 44 -15.89 -23.15 -10.41
N GLY A 45 -16.76 -22.14 -10.47
CA GLY A 45 -18.16 -22.22 -10.02
C GLY A 45 -18.37 -22.11 -8.51
N SER A 46 -17.32 -21.89 -7.71
CA SER A 46 -17.41 -21.76 -6.25
C SER A 46 -17.35 -20.30 -5.77
N PRO A 47 -17.92 -19.98 -4.58
CA PRO A 47 -17.71 -18.68 -3.98
C PRO A 47 -16.26 -18.54 -3.48
N LEU A 48 -15.69 -17.36 -3.69
CA LEU A 48 -14.42 -16.94 -3.12
C LEU A 48 -14.69 -15.91 -2.01
N ALA A 49 -14.08 -16.12 -0.85
CA ALA A 49 -13.92 -15.13 0.21
C ALA A 49 -12.53 -15.31 0.81
N PHE A 50 -11.64 -14.35 0.54
CA PHE A 50 -10.24 -14.40 0.99
C PHE A 50 -9.87 -13.06 1.63
N GLU A 51 -9.55 -13.09 2.92
CA GLU A 51 -9.03 -11.94 3.65
C GLU A 51 -7.50 -11.94 3.57
N LEU A 52 -6.94 -10.78 3.19
CA LEU A 52 -5.50 -10.58 3.15
C LEU A 52 -4.99 -10.12 4.51
N ASP A 53 -4.17 -10.97 5.12
CA ASP A 53 -3.57 -10.71 6.43
C ASP A 53 -2.72 -9.43 6.45
N HIS A 54 -2.55 -8.85 7.63
CA HIS A 54 -1.76 -7.63 7.82
C HIS A 54 -0.26 -7.81 7.60
N ASP A 55 0.25 -9.05 7.57
CA ASP A 55 1.69 -9.32 7.58
C ASP A 55 2.33 -9.40 6.19
N HIS A 56 1.59 -9.03 5.13
CA HIS A 56 2.15 -8.98 3.77
C HIS A 56 2.89 -7.68 3.47
N PHE A 57 2.41 -6.56 4.00
CA PHE A 57 3.01 -5.24 3.79
C PHE A 57 3.40 -4.61 5.13
N ARG A 58 4.51 -3.88 5.15
CA ARG A 58 4.96 -3.12 6.30
C ARG A 58 5.50 -1.77 5.91
N ASP A 59 5.15 -0.81 6.72
CA ASP A 59 5.73 0.52 6.70
C ASP A 59 6.56 0.74 7.97
N SER A 60 7.67 1.47 7.83
CA SER A 60 8.54 1.82 8.97
C SER A 60 8.21 3.18 9.58
N ASP A 61 7.40 3.99 8.89
CA ASP A 61 7.00 5.31 9.34
C ASP A 61 5.95 5.23 10.46
N PRO A 62 6.21 5.81 11.64
CA PRO A 62 5.30 5.68 12.78
C PRO A 62 3.96 6.37 12.54
N GLY A 63 2.88 5.59 12.59
CA GLY A 63 1.51 6.11 12.50
C GLY A 63 0.90 6.02 11.10
N ASP A 64 1.66 5.58 10.10
CA ASP A 64 1.17 5.38 8.76
C ASP A 64 0.19 4.20 8.69
N VAL A 65 -0.90 4.42 7.95
CA VAL A 65 -1.91 3.41 7.66
C VAL A 65 -1.87 3.14 6.17
N LEU A 66 -1.55 1.89 5.81
CA LEU A 66 -1.49 1.47 4.42
C LEU A 66 -2.89 1.32 3.84
N THR A 67 -3.14 2.00 2.73
CA THR A 67 -4.31 1.76 1.88
C THR A 67 -3.96 0.70 0.86
N LEU A 68 -4.81 -0.32 0.71
CA LEU A 68 -4.62 -1.36 -0.28
C LEU A 68 -5.51 -1.15 -1.51
N SER A 69 -4.99 -1.51 -2.68
CA SER A 69 -5.76 -1.66 -3.91
C SER A 69 -5.37 -2.95 -4.62
N ALA A 70 -6.21 -3.39 -5.54
CA ALA A 70 -5.94 -4.56 -6.36
C ALA A 70 -6.46 -4.36 -7.79
N CYS A 71 -5.72 -4.91 -8.75
CA CYS A 71 -6.09 -4.98 -10.17
C CYS A 71 -5.65 -6.33 -10.75
N ALA A 72 -6.12 -6.67 -11.94
CA ALA A 72 -5.55 -7.78 -12.68
C ALA A 72 -4.10 -7.46 -13.10
N GLU A 73 -3.28 -8.48 -13.36
CA GLU A 73 -1.92 -8.24 -13.86
C GLU A 73 -1.92 -7.67 -15.29
N ASP A 74 -2.89 -8.07 -16.10
CA ASP A 74 -2.99 -7.65 -17.51
C ASP A 74 -3.91 -6.43 -17.74
N SER A 75 -4.60 -5.94 -16.69
CA SER A 75 -5.47 -4.77 -16.78
C SER A 75 -5.52 -3.99 -15.47
N ASP A 76 -5.69 -2.66 -15.53
CA ASP A 76 -5.85 -1.80 -14.35
C ASP A 76 -7.19 -2.01 -13.59
N GLU A 77 -8.01 -2.97 -14.03
CA GLU A 77 -9.29 -3.33 -13.43
C GLU A 77 -9.30 -4.78 -12.95
N LEU A 78 -10.09 -5.07 -11.91
CA LEU A 78 -10.34 -6.44 -11.47
C LEU A 78 -11.28 -7.17 -12.45
N PRO A 79 -11.18 -8.51 -12.56
CA PRO A 79 -12.18 -9.30 -13.27
C PRO A 79 -13.58 -9.03 -12.73
N VAL A 80 -14.59 -8.96 -13.61
CA VAL A 80 -15.98 -8.60 -13.24
C VAL A 80 -16.58 -9.48 -12.13
N TRP A 81 -16.09 -10.70 -11.98
CA TRP A 81 -16.57 -11.66 -10.97
C TRP A 81 -15.92 -11.47 -9.59
N LEU A 82 -14.90 -10.62 -9.49
CA LEU A 82 -14.07 -10.41 -8.32
C LEU A 82 -14.14 -8.95 -7.85
N SER A 83 -14.30 -8.76 -6.55
CA SER A 83 -14.26 -7.47 -5.88
C SER A 83 -13.22 -7.48 -4.77
N PHE A 84 -12.67 -6.31 -4.44
CA PHE A 84 -11.77 -6.11 -3.32
C PHE A 84 -12.28 -4.97 -2.44
N GLU A 85 -12.52 -5.26 -1.16
CA GLU A 85 -12.87 -4.27 -0.15
C GLU A 85 -11.60 -3.91 0.64
N ALA A 86 -11.10 -2.69 0.46
CA ALA A 86 -9.83 -2.25 1.04
C ALA A 86 -9.87 -2.14 2.57
N VAL A 87 -11.03 -1.83 3.16
CA VAL A 87 -11.16 -1.67 4.62
C VAL A 87 -11.02 -3.02 5.33
N THR A 88 -11.72 -4.04 4.83
CA THR A 88 -11.64 -5.41 5.38
C THR A 88 -10.55 -6.24 4.73
N ARG A 89 -9.90 -5.72 3.70
CA ARG A 89 -8.87 -6.40 2.88
C ARG A 89 -9.37 -7.73 2.34
N THR A 90 -10.63 -7.76 1.94
CA THR A 90 -11.30 -9.00 1.51
C THR A 90 -11.50 -9.00 0.01
N PHE A 91 -11.01 -10.05 -0.64
CA PHE A 91 -11.40 -10.45 -1.98
C PHE A 91 -12.66 -11.31 -1.90
N ALA A 92 -13.68 -10.93 -2.66
CA ALA A 92 -14.96 -11.64 -2.69
C ALA A 92 -15.51 -11.75 -4.11
N GLY A 93 -16.11 -12.89 -4.43
CA GLY A 93 -16.66 -13.13 -5.76
C GLY A 93 -17.27 -14.52 -5.94
N ILE A 94 -17.83 -14.75 -7.12
CA ILE A 94 -18.25 -16.09 -7.57
C ILE A 94 -17.38 -16.45 -8.76
N VAL A 95 -16.53 -17.47 -8.62
CA VAL A 95 -15.62 -17.88 -9.67
C VAL A 95 -16.42 -18.38 -10.88
N PRO A 96 -16.24 -17.84 -12.10
CA PRO A 96 -16.93 -18.31 -13.29
C PRO A 96 -16.62 -19.79 -13.58
N ALA A 97 -17.55 -20.48 -14.23
CA ALA A 97 -17.35 -21.89 -14.60
C ALA A 97 -16.32 -22.05 -15.74
N ASP A 98 -16.19 -21.02 -16.58
CA ASP A 98 -15.32 -20.92 -17.74
C ASP A 98 -14.05 -20.10 -17.48
N VAL A 99 -13.74 -19.83 -16.20
CA VAL A 99 -12.51 -19.13 -15.81
C VAL A 99 -11.27 -19.90 -16.27
N GLU A 100 -10.20 -19.15 -16.58
CA GLU A 100 -8.89 -19.74 -16.83
C GLU A 100 -8.37 -20.49 -15.59
N GLU A 101 -7.32 -21.30 -15.75
CA GLU A 101 -6.79 -22.09 -14.63
C GLU A 101 -6.22 -21.21 -13.50
N VAL A 102 -5.72 -20.03 -13.85
CA VAL A 102 -5.08 -19.09 -12.92
C VAL A 102 -5.57 -17.68 -13.20
N THR A 103 -5.97 -16.97 -12.15
CA THR A 103 -6.14 -15.52 -12.18
C THR A 103 -4.96 -14.87 -11.46
N MET A 104 -4.21 -14.01 -12.15
CA MET A 104 -3.11 -13.25 -11.56
C MET A 104 -3.55 -11.81 -11.27
N LEU A 105 -3.29 -11.38 -10.04
CA LEU A 105 -3.65 -10.06 -9.54
C LEU A 105 -2.40 -9.35 -9.02
N THR A 106 -2.40 -8.04 -9.12
CA THR A 106 -1.43 -7.17 -8.45
C THR A 106 -2.12 -6.53 -7.26
N VAL A 107 -1.52 -6.67 -6.08
CA VAL A 107 -1.95 -5.99 -4.85
C VAL A 107 -0.95 -4.90 -4.53
N THR A 108 -1.43 -3.67 -4.38
CA THR A 108 -0.61 -2.50 -4.10
C THR A 108 -0.91 -1.98 -2.70
N ALA A 109 0.13 -1.72 -1.91
CA ALA A 109 0.04 -0.98 -0.67
C ALA A 109 0.61 0.42 -0.85
N THR A 110 -0.14 1.42 -0.40
CA THR A 110 0.21 2.84 -0.50
C THR A 110 0.18 3.48 0.88
N ASP A 111 1.24 4.22 1.21
CA ASP A 111 1.36 4.98 2.46
C ASP A 111 0.57 6.31 2.40
N PHE A 112 0.65 7.12 3.45
CA PHE A 112 -0.05 8.40 3.50
C PHE A 112 0.50 9.43 2.50
N ASP A 113 1.80 9.37 2.22
CA ASP A 113 2.49 10.29 1.29
C ASP A 113 2.39 9.84 -0.19
N GLY A 114 1.71 8.72 -0.46
CA GLY A 114 1.47 8.19 -1.79
C GLY A 114 2.60 7.31 -2.34
N LEU A 115 3.60 6.97 -1.52
CA LEU A 115 4.61 5.98 -1.86
C LEU A 115 3.99 4.59 -1.82
N CYS A 116 4.34 3.73 -2.77
CA CYS A 116 3.70 2.44 -2.91
C CYS A 116 4.64 1.30 -3.25
N ILE A 117 4.19 0.10 -2.95
CA ILE A 117 4.80 -1.17 -3.34
C ILE A 117 3.73 -2.15 -3.79
N SER A 118 4.06 -3.00 -4.75
CA SER A 118 3.14 -4.01 -5.27
C SER A 118 3.70 -5.41 -5.11
N THR A 119 2.82 -6.38 -4.94
CA THR A 119 3.14 -7.81 -4.99
C THR A 119 2.05 -8.59 -5.72
N ARG A 120 2.36 -9.81 -6.15
CA ARG A 120 1.41 -10.65 -6.89
C ARG A 120 0.58 -11.49 -5.93
N LEU A 121 -0.70 -11.64 -6.25
CA LEU A 121 -1.61 -12.65 -5.71
C LEU A 121 -2.03 -13.58 -6.85
N ILE A 122 -1.93 -14.89 -6.63
CA ILE A 122 -2.31 -15.93 -7.59
C ILE A 122 -3.53 -16.66 -7.07
N ILE A 123 -4.61 -16.71 -7.85
CA ILE A 123 -5.79 -17.54 -7.57
C ILE A 123 -5.79 -18.72 -8.54
N ARG A 124 -5.77 -19.94 -8.00
CA ARG A 124 -5.81 -21.19 -8.75
C ARG A 124 -7.22 -21.77 -8.75
N HIS A 125 -7.70 -22.16 -9.93
CA HIS A 125 -9.08 -22.60 -10.13
C HIS A 125 -9.25 -24.12 -10.29
N ARG A 126 -8.15 -24.88 -10.20
CA ARG A 126 -8.09 -26.35 -10.25
C ARG A 126 -7.09 -26.91 -9.24
#